data_AF-A0A6N9QGI9-F1
#
_entry.id   AF-A0A6N9QGI9-F1
#
_cell.length_a   1.000
_cell.length_b   1.000
_cell.length_c   1.000
_cell.angle_alpha   90.00
_cell.angle_beta   90.00
_cell.angle_gamma   90.00
#
_symmetry.space_group_name_H-M   'P 1'
#
loop_
_entity.id
_entity.type
_entity.pdbx_description
1 polymer ?
#
loop_
_entity_poly.entity_id
_entity_poly.type
_entity_poly.pdbx_seq_one_letter_code
_entity_poly.pdbx_strand_id
1 'polypeptide(L)'
;MTEAPKPIRNDSLVESITKAKEEASKENTVKMLNEIVRAKLLAPVTLDREPVTEGEDGQVILEKDTTVSFELIKATNGDLYYPVFTHGEELRKCSSEQNQRSMIVNFEDLANMILGQGNAVRGFSINPMGDNICFTAEMIKSMIDDMKREAGE
;
A
#
# COMPACT_ATOMS: atom_id res chain seq x y z
N MET A 1 -8.44 16.74 26.04
CA MET A 1 -7.28 16.77 25.14
C MET A 1 -7.44 15.59 24.22
N THR A 2 -8.10 15.78 23.08
CA THR A 2 -8.26 14.71 22.10
C THR A 2 -7.01 14.79 21.22
N GLU A 3 -6.01 13.96 21.51
CA GLU A 3 -4.87 13.82 20.60
C GLU A 3 -5.43 13.31 19.27
N ALA A 4 -5.38 14.16 18.24
CA ALA A 4 -5.73 13.77 16.89
C ALA A 4 -4.87 12.55 16.50
N PRO A 5 -5.43 11.55 15.80
CA PRO A 5 -4.72 10.39 15.32
C PRO A 5 -3.62 10.93 14.43
N LYS A 6 -2.40 10.48 14.72
CA LYS A 6 -1.27 10.87 13.88
C LYS A 6 -1.59 10.39 12.46
N PRO A 7 -1.48 11.25 11.44
CA PRO A 7 -1.66 10.82 10.06
C PRO A 7 -0.71 9.65 9.81
N ILE A 8 -1.21 8.59 9.15
CA ILE A 8 -0.36 7.46 8.77
C ILE A 8 0.77 8.00 7.90
N ARG A 9 1.98 7.88 8.42
CA ARG A 9 3.18 8.42 7.81
C ARG A 9 4.32 7.44 8.07
N ASN A 10 4.72 6.72 7.03
CA ASN A 10 5.79 5.74 7.10
C ASN A 10 7.13 6.42 6.81
N ASP A 11 7.57 7.35 7.68
CA ASP A 11 8.83 8.09 7.50
C ASP A 11 10.04 7.13 7.39
N SER A 12 10.10 6.10 8.25
CA SER A 12 11.18 5.11 8.21
C SER A 12 11.24 4.32 6.90
N LEU A 13 10.08 4.06 6.29
CA LEU A 13 10.01 3.45 4.97
C LEU A 13 10.51 4.41 3.89
N VAL A 14 10.07 5.67 3.90
CA VAL A 14 10.51 6.69 2.93
C VAL A 14 12.03 6.91 3.00
N GLU A 15 12.58 6.98 4.20
CA GLU A 15 14.04 7.06 4.39
C GLU A 15 14.76 5.83 3.87
N SER A 16 14.22 4.63 4.11
CA SER A 16 14.83 3.38 3.65
C SER A 16 14.76 3.24 2.12
N ILE A 17 13.66 3.67 1.50
CA ILE A 17 13.53 3.75 0.04
C ILE A 17 14.56 4.72 -0.53
N THR A 18 14.70 5.91 0.08
CA THR A 18 15.67 6.92 -0.37
C THR A 18 17.09 6.36 -0.33
N LYS A 19 17.49 5.75 0.80
CA LYS A 19 18.81 5.12 0.95
C LYS A 19 19.04 3.97 -0.03
N ALA A 20 18.03 3.13 -0.27
CA ALA A 20 18.14 2.04 -1.25
C ALA A 20 18.24 2.55 -2.70
N LYS A 21 17.64 3.69 -3.01
CA LYS A 21 17.75 4.37 -4.31
C LYS A 21 19.12 5.05 -4.49
N GLU A 22 19.64 5.68 -3.44
CA GLU A 22 20.97 6.30 -3.45
C GLU A 22 22.07 5.24 -3.52
N GLU A 23 21.94 4.18 -2.73
CA GLU A 23 22.90 3.09 -2.67
C GLU A 23 22.17 1.73 -2.64
N ALA A 24 22.17 1.05 -3.79
CA ALA A 24 21.60 -0.28 -3.98
C ALA A 24 22.46 -1.41 -3.36
N SER A 25 22.88 -1.20 -2.10
CA SER A 25 23.55 -2.21 -1.28
C SER A 25 22.55 -3.22 -0.74
N LYS A 26 22.97 -4.48 -0.59
CA LYS A 26 22.16 -5.55 0.01
C LYS A 26 21.56 -5.13 1.36
N GLU A 27 22.33 -4.46 2.20
CA GLU A 27 21.85 -3.98 3.51
C GLU A 27 20.70 -2.97 3.37
N ASN A 28 20.81 -1.99 2.47
CA ASN A 28 19.78 -0.98 2.27
C ASN A 28 18.52 -1.57 1.65
N THR A 29 18.67 -2.49 0.70
CA THR A 29 17.53 -3.24 0.15
C THR A 29 16.83 -4.05 1.24
N VAL A 30 17.57 -4.84 2.04
CA VAL A 30 16.98 -5.63 3.12
C VAL A 30 16.28 -4.75 4.16
N LYS A 31 16.85 -3.61 4.52
CA LYS A 31 16.19 -2.61 5.39
C LYS A 31 14.90 -2.09 4.77
N MET A 32 14.93 -1.68 3.51
CA MET A 32 13.73 -1.23 2.79
C MET A 32 12.64 -2.30 2.78
N LEU A 33 12.99 -3.55 2.46
CA LEU A 33 12.03 -4.66 2.44
C LEU A 33 11.42 -4.92 3.82
N ASN A 34 12.22 -4.91 4.89
CA ASN A 34 11.73 -5.08 6.27
C ASN A 34 10.77 -3.96 6.68
N GLU A 35 11.09 -2.72 6.33
CA GLU A 35 10.21 -1.58 6.59
C GLU A 35 8.89 -1.70 5.80
N ILE A 36 8.92 -2.18 4.55
CA ILE A 36 7.70 -2.40 3.75
C ILE A 36 6.79 -3.44 4.38
N VAL A 37 7.35 -4.55 4.85
CA VAL A 37 6.58 -5.64 5.48
C VAL A 37 5.88 -5.15 6.75
N ARG A 38 6.52 -4.23 7.48
CA ARG A 38 6.00 -3.65 8.74
C ARG A 38 5.17 -2.38 8.53
N ALA A 39 5.25 -1.78 7.35
CA ALA A 39 4.61 -0.51 7.04
C ALA A 39 3.10 -0.68 6.88
N LYS A 40 2.39 0.37 7.30
CA LYS A 40 0.95 0.52 7.10
C LYS A 40 0.74 1.44 5.92
N LEU A 41 0.47 0.88 4.76
CA LEU A 41 0.31 1.64 3.52
C LEU A 41 -1.15 2.04 3.33
N LEU A 42 -1.36 3.14 2.61
CA LEU A 42 -2.69 3.61 2.23
C LEU A 42 -2.99 3.13 0.82
N ALA A 43 -4.04 2.35 0.63
CA ALA A 43 -4.54 1.96 -0.68
C ALA A 43 -5.80 2.78 -1.02
N PRO A 44 -5.88 3.42 -2.20
CA PRO A 44 -7.09 4.11 -2.63
C PRO A 44 -8.20 3.10 -2.89
N VAL A 45 -9.40 3.43 -2.41
CA VAL A 45 -10.58 2.59 -2.58
C VAL A 45 -11.75 3.44 -3.03
N THR A 46 -12.60 2.85 -3.87
CA THR A 46 -13.89 3.38 -4.25
C THR A 46 -14.97 2.61 -3.50
N LEU A 47 -15.91 3.35 -2.92
CA LEU A 47 -17.09 2.78 -2.28
C LEU A 47 -18.26 2.90 -3.26
N ASP A 48 -19.03 1.83 -3.44
CA ASP A 48 -20.25 1.88 -4.27
C ASP A 48 -21.34 2.77 -3.64
N ARG A 49 -21.27 2.96 -2.32
CA ARG A 49 -22.21 3.78 -1.55
C ARG A 49 -21.44 4.78 -0.71
N GLU A 50 -22.01 5.96 -0.55
CA GLU A 50 -21.49 6.95 0.38
C GLU A 50 -21.53 6.38 1.80
N PRO A 51 -20.45 6.56 2.59
CA PRO A 51 -20.45 6.07 3.95
C PRO A 51 -21.45 6.85 4.81
N VAL A 52 -22.19 6.13 5.65
CA VAL A 52 -23.23 6.69 6.52
C VAL A 52 -22.68 7.59 7.60
N THR A 53 -21.42 7.44 8.00
CA THR A 53 -20.81 8.30 9.03
C THR A 53 -19.31 8.40 8.81
N GLU A 54 -18.83 9.63 8.64
CA GLU A 54 -17.46 9.96 8.99
C GLU A 54 -17.44 10.00 10.50
N GLY A 55 -16.93 8.93 11.13
CA GLY A 55 -16.71 8.93 12.56
C GLY A 55 -15.94 10.19 12.93
N GLU A 56 -16.20 10.74 14.13
CA GLU A 56 -15.23 11.63 14.75
C GLU A 56 -13.89 10.95 14.57
N ASP A 57 -12.94 11.62 13.89
CA ASP A 57 -11.59 11.13 13.58
C ASP A 57 -11.33 10.54 12.17
N GLY A 58 -12.19 10.75 11.18
CA GLY A 58 -11.91 10.38 9.78
C GLY A 58 -11.92 8.86 9.51
N GLN A 59 -12.32 8.08 10.52
CA GLN A 59 -12.68 6.67 10.36
C GLN A 59 -14.05 6.59 9.69
N VAL A 60 -14.09 5.91 8.56
CA VAL A 60 -15.32 5.72 7.79
C VAL A 60 -16.01 4.47 8.29
N ILE A 61 -17.20 4.62 8.89
CA ILE A 61 -18.03 3.46 9.23
C ILE A 61 -18.78 3.05 7.97
N LEU A 62 -18.36 1.92 7.40
CA LEU A 62 -19.02 1.30 6.25
C LEU A 62 -20.31 0.60 6.72
N GLU A 63 -21.39 0.72 5.96
CA GLU A 63 -22.55 -0.15 6.17
C GLU A 63 -22.19 -1.59 5.82
N LYS A 64 -22.89 -2.57 6.41
CA LYS A 64 -22.66 -4.00 6.13
C LYS A 64 -22.78 -4.37 4.65
N ASP A 65 -23.47 -3.55 3.85
CA ASP A 65 -23.72 -3.75 2.42
C ASP A 65 -22.87 -2.83 1.52
N THR A 66 -21.90 -2.09 2.08
CA THR A 66 -20.99 -1.26 1.27
C THR A 66 -19.93 -2.14 0.60
N THR A 67 -19.94 -2.18 -0.74
CA THR A 67 -18.87 -2.83 -1.51
C THR A 67 -17.67 -1.91 -1.61
N VAL A 68 -16.51 -2.37 -1.11
CA VAL A 68 -15.23 -1.69 -1.25
C VAL A 68 -14.50 -2.25 -2.46
N SER A 69 -14.17 -1.37 -3.41
CA SER A 69 -13.37 -1.71 -4.58
C SER A 69 -12.02 -1.02 -4.49
N PHE A 70 -10.94 -1.80 -4.48
CA PHE A 70 -9.60 -1.23 -4.54
C PHE A 70 -9.31 -0.70 -5.93
N GLU A 71 -8.79 0.53 -6.01
CA GLU A 71 -8.40 1.08 -7.29
C GLU A 71 -7.12 0.43 -7.80
N LEU A 72 -7.04 0.27 -9.12
CA LEU A 72 -5.89 -0.30 -9.82
C LEU A 72 -5.33 0.75 -10.76
N ILE A 73 -4.00 0.83 -10.83
CA ILE A 73 -3.31 1.62 -11.85
C ILE A 73 -2.84 0.71 -12.97
N LYS A 74 -2.91 1.22 -14.20
CA LYS A 74 -2.37 0.55 -15.37
C LYS A 74 -0.97 1.07 -15.63
N ALA A 75 0.03 0.20 -15.58
CA ALA A 75 1.39 0.51 -15.96
C ALA A 75 1.49 0.71 -17.49
N THR A 76 2.59 1.32 -17.94
CA THR A 76 2.84 1.63 -19.37
C THR A 76 2.88 0.40 -20.26
N ASN A 77 3.26 -0.75 -19.70
CA ASN A 77 3.25 -2.05 -20.38
C ASN A 77 1.86 -2.69 -20.47
N GLY A 78 0.83 -2.08 -19.87
CA GLY A 78 -0.54 -2.56 -19.84
C GLY A 78 -0.91 -3.44 -18.65
N ASP A 79 0.05 -3.76 -17.78
CA ASP A 79 -0.15 -4.54 -16.57
C ASP A 79 -0.86 -3.72 -15.47
N LEU A 80 -1.68 -4.37 -14.67
CA LEU A 80 -2.40 -3.74 -13.54
C LEU A 80 -1.60 -3.89 -12.26
N TYR A 81 -1.55 -2.82 -11.46
CA TYR A 81 -0.89 -2.79 -10.15
C TYR A 81 -1.79 -2.10 -9.11
N TYR A 82 -1.70 -2.54 -7.86
CA TYR A 82 -2.30 -1.82 -6.73
C TYR A 82 -1.44 -0.60 -6.36
N PRO A 83 -1.92 0.63 -6.55
CA PRO A 83 -1.22 1.81 -6.03
C PRO A 83 -1.36 1.82 -4.50
N VAL A 84 -0.25 2.00 -3.81
CA VAL A 84 -0.22 2.13 -2.35
C VAL A 84 0.68 3.29 -1.96
N PHE A 85 0.39 3.92 -0.83
CA PHE A 85 1.01 5.19 -0.47
C PHE A 85 1.57 5.14 0.95
N THR A 86 2.75 5.73 1.13
CA THR A 86 3.39 5.79 2.45
C THR A 86 2.73 6.81 3.37
N HIS A 87 2.02 7.79 2.82
CA HIS A 87 1.31 8.84 3.55
C HIS A 87 0.21 9.49 2.71
N GLY A 88 -0.72 10.18 3.37
CA GLY A 88 -1.91 10.76 2.73
C GLY A 88 -1.59 11.83 1.68
N GLU A 89 -0.45 12.51 1.75
CA GLU A 89 -0.05 13.49 0.73
C GLU A 89 0.24 12.83 -0.62
N GLU A 90 0.93 11.68 -0.63
CA GLU A 90 1.21 10.92 -1.86
C GLU A 90 -0.07 10.37 -2.48
N LEU A 91 -1.00 9.90 -1.64
CA LEU A 91 -2.34 9.47 -2.07
C LEU A 91 -3.08 10.60 -2.81
N ARG A 92 -3.06 11.82 -2.25
CA ARG A 92 -3.69 13.00 -2.85
C ARG A 92 -3.02 13.47 -4.14
N LYS A 93 -1.77 13.09 -4.40
CA LYS A 93 -1.13 13.35 -5.71
C LYS A 93 -1.67 12.42 -6.80
N CYS A 94 -2.00 11.18 -6.42
CA CYS A 94 -2.50 10.19 -7.37
C CYS A 94 -4.00 10.35 -7.65
N SER A 95 -4.77 10.80 -6.66
CA SER A 95 -6.20 11.03 -6.84
C SER A 95 -6.51 12.51 -7.01
N SER A 96 -7.24 12.84 -8.08
CA SER A 96 -7.78 14.19 -8.29
C SER A 96 -9.08 14.44 -7.51
N GLU A 97 -9.62 13.40 -6.87
CA GLU A 97 -10.88 13.48 -6.11
C GLU A 97 -10.63 14.13 -4.75
N GLN A 98 -11.44 15.15 -4.42
CA GLN A 98 -11.35 15.84 -3.12
C GLN A 98 -11.74 14.92 -1.93
N ASN A 99 -12.53 13.87 -2.19
CA ASN A 99 -13.01 12.92 -1.20
C ASN A 99 -12.41 11.51 -1.41
N GLN A 100 -11.18 11.43 -1.89
CA GLN A 100 -10.55 10.13 -2.12
C GLN A 100 -10.50 9.32 -0.83
N ARG A 101 -11.14 8.15 -0.84
CA ARG A 101 -11.13 7.23 0.30
C ARG A 101 -9.91 6.33 0.20
N SER A 102 -9.34 5.99 1.35
CA SER A 102 -8.24 5.03 1.42
C SER A 102 -8.42 4.08 2.59
N MET A 103 -7.91 2.87 2.43
CA MET A 103 -7.81 1.88 3.49
C MET A 103 -6.37 1.69 3.87
N ILE A 104 -6.15 1.43 5.16
CA ILE A 104 -4.86 1.00 5.67
C ILE A 104 -4.70 -0.48 5.32
N VAL A 105 -3.68 -0.79 4.54
CA VAL A 105 -3.31 -2.14 4.13
C VAL A 105 -1.87 -2.42 4.53
N ASN A 106 -1.60 -3.65 4.94
CA ASN A 106 -0.24 -4.10 5.19
C ASN A 106 0.26 -4.94 4.01
N PHE A 107 1.55 -5.29 4.05
CA PHE A 107 2.14 -6.15 3.03
C PHE A 107 1.41 -7.50 2.88
N GLU A 108 1.02 -8.12 3.99
CA GLU A 108 0.29 -9.40 3.97
C GLU A 108 -1.09 -9.28 3.30
N ASP A 109 -1.84 -8.21 3.56
CA ASP A 109 -3.13 -7.95 2.92
C ASP A 109 -2.96 -7.83 1.40
N LEU A 110 -2.00 -7.01 0.97
CA LEU A 110 -1.67 -6.83 -0.45
C LEU A 110 -1.23 -8.14 -1.10
N ALA A 111 -0.38 -8.90 -0.42
CA ALA A 111 0.06 -10.20 -0.90
C ALA A 111 -1.11 -11.17 -1.09
N ASN A 112 -1.99 -11.29 -0.10
CA ASN A 112 -3.17 -12.15 -0.18
C ASN A 112 -4.10 -11.72 -1.32
N MET A 113 -4.30 -10.42 -1.50
CA MET A 113 -5.11 -9.89 -2.61
C MET A 113 -4.49 -10.21 -3.97
N ILE A 114 -3.20 -9.91 -4.16
CA ILE A 114 -2.50 -10.09 -5.44
C ILE A 114 -2.37 -11.57 -5.79
N LEU A 115 -1.90 -12.38 -4.84
CA LEU A 115 -1.72 -13.82 -5.03
C LEU A 115 -3.07 -14.55 -5.15
N GLY A 116 -4.12 -14.04 -4.48
CA GLY A 116 -5.48 -14.57 -4.59
C GLY A 116 -6.17 -14.25 -5.92
N GLN A 117 -5.82 -13.14 -6.56
CA GLN A 117 -6.33 -12.75 -7.89
C GLN A 117 -5.59 -13.41 -9.07
N GLY A 118 -4.61 -14.29 -8.79
CA GLY A 118 -3.85 -15.02 -9.79
C GLY A 118 -2.98 -14.11 -10.65
N ASN A 119 -3.49 -13.72 -11.82
CA ASN A 119 -2.77 -12.92 -12.83
C ASN A 119 -3.52 -11.64 -13.24
N ALA A 120 -4.66 -11.32 -12.64
CA ALA A 120 -5.38 -10.09 -12.97
C ALA A 120 -4.57 -8.85 -12.57
N VAL A 121 -3.82 -8.94 -11.47
CA VAL A 121 -2.97 -7.89 -10.93
C VAL A 121 -1.55 -8.42 -10.83
N ARG A 122 -0.59 -7.66 -11.34
CA ARG A 122 0.82 -8.07 -11.49
C ARG A 122 1.66 -7.71 -10.28
N GLY A 123 1.11 -6.93 -9.35
CA GLY A 123 1.81 -6.45 -8.18
C GLY A 123 1.18 -5.25 -7.50
N PHE A 124 1.94 -4.57 -6.65
CA PHE A 124 1.60 -3.25 -6.13
C PHE A 124 2.72 -2.25 -6.41
N SER A 125 2.39 -0.96 -6.43
CA SER A 125 3.33 0.14 -6.61
C SER A 125 3.22 1.11 -5.44
N ILE A 126 4.32 1.29 -4.71
CA ILE A 126 4.45 2.29 -3.65
C ILE A 126 4.74 3.64 -4.29
N ASN A 127 3.92 4.63 -3.96
CA ASN A 127 4.08 6.01 -4.38
C ASN A 127 4.29 6.15 -5.89
N PRO A 128 3.34 5.71 -6.75
CA PRO A 128 3.51 5.72 -8.20
C PRO A 128 3.85 7.10 -8.79
N MET A 129 3.40 8.18 -8.15
CA MET A 129 3.68 9.57 -8.54
C MET A 129 4.94 10.17 -7.86
N GLY A 130 5.53 9.46 -6.91
CA GLY A 130 6.67 9.90 -6.10
C GLY A 130 7.85 8.95 -6.26
N ASP A 131 8.06 8.07 -5.28
CA ASP A 131 9.19 7.14 -5.27
C ASP A 131 9.18 6.10 -6.40
N ASN A 132 7.96 5.75 -6.88
CA ASN A 132 7.66 4.79 -7.93
C ASN A 132 8.33 3.42 -7.73
N ILE A 133 8.08 2.79 -6.57
CA ILE A 133 8.62 1.46 -6.27
C ILE A 133 7.60 0.40 -6.63
N CYS A 134 7.94 -0.52 -7.53
CA CYS A 134 7.03 -1.58 -7.97
C CYS A 134 7.45 -2.94 -7.42
N PHE A 135 6.50 -3.65 -6.82
CA PHE A 135 6.65 -5.03 -6.35
C PHE A 135 5.79 -5.94 -7.20
N THR A 136 6.41 -6.88 -7.91
CA THR A 136 5.66 -7.86 -8.71
C THR A 136 5.15 -9.00 -7.84
N ALA A 137 4.11 -9.71 -8.29
CA ALA A 137 3.60 -10.90 -7.63
C ALA A 137 4.70 -11.95 -7.36
N GLU A 138 5.67 -12.08 -8.27
CA GLU A 138 6.84 -12.96 -8.10
C GLU A 138 7.77 -12.50 -6.96
N MET A 139 8.04 -11.19 -6.86
CA MET A 139 8.84 -10.62 -5.77
C MET A 139 8.13 -10.82 -4.44
N ILE A 140 6.83 -10.51 -4.39
CA ILE A 140 6.00 -10.68 -3.20
C ILE A 140 6.00 -12.14 -2.74
N LYS A 141 5.81 -13.08 -3.67
CA LYS A 141 5.86 -14.50 -3.38
C LYS A 141 7.23 -14.93 -2.83
N SER A 142 8.31 -14.44 -3.43
CA SER A 142 9.68 -14.70 -2.96
C SER A 142 9.90 -14.16 -1.55
N MET A 143 9.40 -12.96 -1.25
CA MET A 143 9.52 -12.36 0.09
C MET A 143 8.76 -13.16 1.14
N ILE A 144 7.54 -13.63 0.83
CA ILE A 144 6.77 -14.47 1.75
C ILE A 144 7.45 -15.82 1.97
N ASP A 145 8.01 -16.43 0.92
CA ASP A 145 8.76 -17.68 1.04
C ASP A 145 9.98 -17.51 1.94
N ASP A 146 10.74 -16.42 1.75
CA ASP A 146 11.91 -16.10 2.57
C ASP A 146 11.52 -15.87 4.04
N MET A 147 10.46 -15.10 4.28
CA MET A 147 9.91 -14.88 5.64
C MET A 147 9.48 -16.18 6.31
N LYS A 148 8.84 -17.11 5.58
CA LYS A 148 8.45 -18.44 6.11
C LYS A 148 9.65 -19.31 6.42
N ARG A 149 10.69 -19.27 5.57
CA ARG A 149 11.94 -20.00 5.80
C ARG A 149 12.70 -19.48 7.01
N GLU A 150 12.71 -18.17 7.23
CA GLU A 150 13.30 -17.56 8.43
C GLU A 150 12.46 -17.84 9.69
N ALA A 151 11.13 -17.97 9.56
CA ALA A 151 10.23 -18.33 10.65
C ALA A 151 10.33 -19.82 11.06
N GLY A 152 11.00 -20.67 10.27
CA GLY A 152 11.23 -22.07 10.60
C GLY A 152 10.02 -22.98 10.39
N GLU A 153 9.15 -22.66 9.43
CA GLU A 153 8.06 -23.54 8.96
C GLU A 153 8.50 -24.53 7.87
#